data_AF-A0A7C3PY94-F1
#
_entry.id   AF-A0A7C3PY94-F1
#
_cell.length_a   1.000
_cell.length_b   1.000
_cell.length_c   1.000
_cell.angle_alpha   90.00
_cell.angle_beta   90.00
_cell.angle_gamma   90.00
#
_symmetry.space_group_name_H-M   'P 1'
#
loop_
_entity.id
_entity.type
_entity.pdbx_description
1 polymer ?
#
loop_
_entity_poly.entity_id
_entity_poly.type
_entity_poly.pdbx_seq_one_letter_code
_entity_poly.pdbx_strand_id
1 'polypeptide(L)'
;MEIHGPGGISGPNRIDLHRVNPHRPAEVDASKQARDRAEISEEARLLAKLAEVPDIRIDKINELRELIASGRYETAERIQKTVERILDELG
;
A
#
# COMPACT_ATOMS: atom_id res chain seq x y z
N MET A 1 -23.59 -90.46 0.83
CA MET A 1 -22.38 -89.71 1.19
C MET A 1 -21.93 -88.97 -0.05
N GLU A 2 -22.26 -87.69 -0.16
CA GLU A 2 -21.91 -86.85 -1.31
C GLU A 2 -20.92 -85.78 -0.85
N ILE A 3 -19.74 -85.79 -1.46
CA ILE A 3 -18.64 -84.86 -1.21
C ILE A 3 -18.51 -83.95 -2.42
N HIS A 4 -18.88 -82.68 -2.26
CA HIS A 4 -18.66 -81.65 -3.27
C HIS A 4 -17.41 -80.85 -2.88
N GLY A 5 -16.42 -80.84 -3.76
CA GLY A 5 -15.12 -80.18 -3.56
C GLY A 5 -15.20 -78.65 -3.67
N PRO A 6 -14.24 -77.92 -3.08
CA PRO A 6 -14.28 -76.45 -3.05
C PRO A 6 -13.60 -75.84 -4.28
N GLY A 7 -14.17 -74.74 -4.78
CA GLY A 7 -13.40 -73.70 -5.45
C GLY A 7 -13.78 -73.42 -6.90
N GLY A 8 -14.62 -72.40 -7.10
CA GLY A 8 -14.61 -71.58 -8.31
C GLY A 8 -13.96 -70.24 -7.97
N ILE A 9 -12.72 -70.02 -8.41
CA ILE A 9 -12.05 -68.73 -8.32
C ILE A 9 -12.67 -67.75 -9.32
N SER A 10 -13.29 -66.68 -8.85
CA SER A 10 -13.77 -65.61 -9.72
C SER A 10 -12.61 -64.68 -10.08
N GLY A 11 -12.37 -64.48 -11.37
CA GLY A 11 -11.29 -63.64 -11.90
C GLY A 11 -11.51 -62.13 -11.70
N PRO A 12 -10.50 -61.29 -11.95
CA PRO A 12 -10.56 -59.85 -11.68
C PRO A 12 -11.60 -59.13 -12.55
N ASN A 13 -12.35 -58.23 -11.91
CA ASN A 13 -13.37 -57.39 -12.53
C ASN A 13 -12.72 -56.32 -13.45
N ARG A 14 -13.28 -56.10 -14.65
CA ARG A 14 -12.79 -55.05 -15.56
C ARG A 14 -13.27 -53.69 -15.09
N ILE A 15 -12.37 -52.71 -15.10
CA ILE A 15 -12.67 -51.32 -14.71
C ILE A 15 -13.40 -50.66 -15.89
N ASP A 16 -14.66 -50.26 -15.68
CA ASP A 16 -15.41 -49.44 -16.62
C ASP A 16 -14.89 -47.99 -16.58
N LEU A 17 -14.10 -47.63 -17.59
CA LEU A 17 -13.71 -46.24 -17.85
C LEU A 17 -14.95 -45.45 -18.28
N HIS A 18 -15.51 -44.67 -17.35
CA HIS A 18 -16.52 -43.67 -17.67
C HIS A 18 -15.95 -42.68 -18.70
N ARG A 19 -16.56 -42.69 -19.89
CA ARG A 19 -16.25 -41.81 -21.02
C ARG A 19 -16.45 -40.34 -20.59
N VAL A 20 -15.35 -39.63 -20.37
CA VAL A 20 -15.36 -38.18 -20.16
C VAL A 20 -15.82 -37.51 -21.46
N ASN A 21 -16.95 -36.81 -21.41
CA ASN A 21 -17.49 -36.05 -22.53
C ASN A 21 -16.82 -34.66 -22.57
N PRO A 22 -15.99 -34.31 -23.56
CA PRO A 22 -15.20 -33.09 -23.53
C PRO A 22 -15.93 -31.94 -24.23
N HIS A 23 -17.15 -31.58 -23.81
CA HIS A 23 -17.79 -30.34 -24.29
C HIS A 23 -18.67 -29.69 -23.22
N ARG A 24 -18.01 -28.90 -22.36
CA ARG A 24 -18.59 -27.67 -21.81
C ARG A 24 -17.45 -26.66 -21.64
N PRO A 25 -17.38 -25.59 -22.46
CA PRO A 25 -16.52 -24.47 -22.11
C PRO A 25 -17.06 -23.91 -20.80
N ALA A 26 -16.24 -23.97 -19.75
CA ALA A 26 -16.51 -23.23 -18.54
C ALA A 26 -16.52 -21.74 -18.94
N GLU A 27 -17.66 -21.07 -18.76
CA GLU A 27 -17.66 -19.62 -18.63
C GLU A 27 -16.71 -19.30 -17.47
N VAL A 28 -15.50 -18.88 -17.82
CA VAL A 28 -14.59 -18.21 -16.90
C VAL A 28 -15.29 -16.93 -16.51
N ASP A 29 -15.93 -16.99 -15.35
CA ASP A 29 -16.50 -15.85 -14.65
C ASP A 29 -15.36 -14.85 -14.38
N ALA A 30 -15.09 -13.99 -15.36
CA ALA A 30 -14.03 -12.98 -15.34
C ALA A 30 -14.29 -11.86 -14.30
N SER A 31 -15.31 -12.03 -13.45
CA SER A 31 -15.80 -11.03 -12.51
C SER A 31 -15.10 -11.04 -11.14
N LYS A 32 -14.17 -11.96 -10.88
CA LYS A 32 -13.40 -12.00 -9.62
C LYS A 32 -11.90 -11.92 -9.85
N GLN A 33 -11.45 -10.83 -10.47
CA GLN A 33 -10.08 -10.36 -10.21
C GLN A 33 -10.01 -10.05 -8.71
N ALA A 34 -9.35 -10.91 -7.94
CA ALA A 34 -9.04 -10.64 -6.54
C ALA A 34 -8.27 -9.31 -6.48
N ARG A 35 -8.93 -8.27 -5.97
CA ARG A 35 -8.32 -6.96 -5.81
C ARG A 35 -7.68 -6.93 -4.43
N ASP A 36 -6.36 -7.07 -4.41
CA ASP A 36 -5.59 -6.85 -3.19
C ASP A 36 -5.80 -5.40 -2.73
N ARG A 37 -6.30 -5.23 -1.51
CA ARG A 37 -6.54 -3.93 -0.89
C ARG A 37 -5.59 -3.77 0.29
N ALA A 38 -4.69 -2.80 0.18
CA ALA A 38 -3.87 -2.37 1.30
C ALA A 38 -4.49 -1.10 1.91
N GLU A 39 -4.65 -1.09 3.23
CA GLU A 39 -5.07 0.09 3.97
C GLU A 39 -3.85 0.72 4.65
N ILE A 40 -3.55 1.97 4.29
CA ILE A 40 -2.47 2.71 4.93
C ILE A 40 -3.02 3.33 6.22
N SER A 41 -2.27 3.26 7.31
CA SER A 41 -2.64 3.94 8.56
C SER A 41 -2.55 5.46 8.42
N GLU A 42 -3.17 6.21 9.32
CA GLU A 42 -3.10 7.66 9.28
C GLU A 42 -1.69 8.17 9.61
N GLU A 43 -1.00 7.52 10.55
CA GLU A 43 0.38 7.83 10.94
C GLU A 43 1.34 7.62 9.77
N ALA A 44 1.18 6.53 9.02
CA ALA A 44 1.99 6.25 7.83
C ALA A 44 1.76 7.31 6.73
N ARG A 45 0.52 7.80 6.56
CA ARG A 45 0.24 8.91 5.64
C ARG A 45 0.92 10.21 6.08
N LEU A 46 0.96 10.49 7.38
CA LEU A 46 1.60 11.68 7.92
C LEU A 46 3.13 11.61 7.82
N LEU A 47 3.73 10.45 8.10
CA LEU A 47 5.16 10.21 7.94
C LEU A 47 5.61 10.33 6.48
N ALA A 48 4.81 9.82 5.54
CA ALA A 48 5.07 9.99 4.11
C ALA A 48 5.10 11.49 3.72
N LYS A 49 4.12 12.28 4.19
CA LYS A 49 4.12 13.73 3.96
C LYS A 49 5.32 14.44 4.60
N LEU A 50 5.74 14.00 5.78
CA LEU A 50 6.92 14.56 6.43
C LEU A 50 8.20 14.25 5.64
N ALA A 51 8.30 13.05 5.05
CA ALA A 51 9.42 12.67 4.20
C ALA A 51 9.49 13.48 2.88
N GLU A 52 8.37 14.07 2.43
CA GLU A 52 8.35 15.01 1.30
C GLU A 52 8.84 16.41 1.68
N VAL A 53 8.87 16.74 2.98
CA VAL A 53 9.42 18.02 3.45
C VAL A 53 10.94 17.91 3.44
N PRO A 54 11.65 18.75 2.67
CA PRO A 54 13.11 18.72 2.67
C PRO A 54 13.64 19.08 4.06
N ASP A 55 14.69 18.38 4.49
CA ASP A 55 15.39 18.62 5.77
C ASP A 55 15.71 20.10 5.98
N ILE A 56 16.07 20.78 4.88
CA ILE A 56 16.37 22.21 4.85
C ILE A 56 15.74 22.81 3.60
N ARG A 57 14.92 23.86 3.77
CA ARG A 57 14.38 24.66 2.67
C ARG A 57 15.43 25.64 2.14
N ILE A 58 16.42 25.12 1.42
CA ILE A 58 17.57 25.89 0.92
C ILE A 58 17.15 27.08 0.07
N ASP A 59 16.08 26.95 -0.72
CA ASP A 59 15.55 28.03 -1.56
C ASP A 59 15.12 29.23 -0.73
N LYS A 60 14.45 28.99 0.39
CA LYS A 60 14.03 30.05 1.32
C LYS A 60 15.20 30.70 2.02
N ILE A 61 16.26 29.95 2.31
CA ILE A 61 17.49 30.50 2.88
C ILE A 61 18.16 31.42 1.86
N ASN A 62 18.26 30.99 0.60
CA ASN A 62 18.88 31.78 -0.46
C ASN A 62 18.09 33.08 -0.72
N GLU A 63 16.75 32.99 -0.81
CA GLU A 63 15.87 34.15 -0.91
C GLU A 63 16.09 35.13 0.26
N LEU A 64 16.16 34.63 1.50
CA LEU A 64 16.42 35.47 2.67
C LEU A 64 17.81 36.11 2.63
N ARG A 65 18.83 35.37 2.21
CA ARG A 65 20.20 35.89 2.09
C ARG A 65 20.27 37.04 1.10
N GLU A 66 19.60 36.92 -0.05
CA GLU A 66 19.51 38.00 -1.03
C GLU A 66 18.74 39.22 -0.50
N LEU A 67 17.63 38.99 0.22
CA LEU A 67 16.88 40.07 0.86
C LEU A 67 17.73 40.83 1.88
N ILE A 68 18.52 40.11 2.69
CA ILE A 68 19.43 40.70 3.68
C ILE A 68 20.56 41.45 2.98
N ALA A 69 21.22 40.84 2.00
CA ALA A 69 22.31 41.47 1.25
C ALA A 69 21.87 42.72 0.49
N SER A 70 20.63 42.74 -0.01
CA SER A 70 20.04 43.92 -0.67
C SER A 70 19.50 44.98 0.30
N GLY A 71 19.58 44.76 1.61
CA GLY A 71 19.08 45.68 2.64
C GLY A 71 17.55 45.78 2.70
N ARG A 72 16.80 44.95 1.98
CA ARG A 72 15.33 44.99 1.92
C ARG A 72 14.65 44.09 2.95
N TYR A 73 15.43 43.29 3.67
CA TYR A 73 14.91 42.40 4.70
C TYR A 73 14.30 43.17 5.89
N GLU A 74 14.88 44.31 6.22
CA GLU A 74 14.45 45.15 7.33
C GLU A 74 13.35 46.10 6.87
N THR A 75 12.12 45.85 7.32
CA THR A 75 10.98 46.73 7.08
C THR A 75 10.43 47.22 8.41
N ALA A 76 9.82 48.42 8.42
CA ALA A 76 9.22 48.99 9.61
C ALA A 76 8.23 48.03 10.29
N GLU A 77 7.42 47.32 9.49
CA GLU A 77 6.47 46.32 9.98
C GLU A 77 7.17 45.12 10.65
N ARG A 78 8.24 44.59 10.05
CA ARG A 78 8.98 43.46 10.62
C ARG A 78 9.67 43.86 11.92
N ILE A 79 10.21 45.07 11.99
CA ILE A 79 10.85 45.61 13.19
C ILE A 79 9.82 45.75 14.30
N GLN A 80 8.69 46.39 14.03
CA GLN A 80 7.61 46.59 15.00
C GLN A 80 7.12 45.26 15.58
N LYS A 81 6.80 44.29 14.72
CA LYS A 81 6.41 42.93 15.15
C LYS A 81 7.49 42.22 15.96
N THR A 82 8.76 42.45 15.64
CA THR A 82 9.87 41.84 16.38
C THR A 82 9.97 42.45 17.77
N VAL A 83 9.85 43.77 17.89
CA VAL A 83 9.84 44.49 19.17
C VAL A 83 8.68 44.03 20.04
N GLU A 84 7.46 43.95 19.49
CA GLU A 84 6.27 43.45 20.21
C GLU A 84 6.50 42.05 20.78
N ARG A 85 7.00 41.11 19.95
CA ARG A 85 7.29 39.74 20.41
C ARG A 85 8.37 39.67 21.48
N ILE A 86 9.39 40.51 21.41
CA ILE A 86 10.43 40.57 22.45
C ILE A 86 9.85 41.08 23.77
N LEU A 87 8.98 42.10 23.71
CA LEU A 87 8.31 42.61 24.91
C LEU A 87 7.36 41.57 25.52
N ASP A 88 6.64 40.81 24.69
CA ASP A 88 5.78 39.71 25.14
C ASP A 88 6.57 38.57 25.80
N GLU A 89 7.81 38.30 25.35
CA GLU A 89 8.66 37.25 25.93
C GLU A 89 9.28 37.67 27.28
N LEU A 90 9.44 38.97 27.51
CA LEU A 90 10.05 39.52 28.72
C LEU A 90 9.03 39.85 29.85
N GLY A 91 7.73 39.87 29.55
CA GLY A 91 6.64 40.12 30.50
C GLY A 91 6.09 38.87 31.15
#